data_AF-A0A8S4BGY5-F1
#
_entry.id   AF-A0A8S4BGY5-F1
#
_cell.length_a   1.000
_cell.length_b   1.000
_cell.length_c   1.000
_cell.angle_alpha   90.00
_cell.angle_beta   90.00
_cell.angle_gamma   90.00
#
_symmetry.space_group_name_H-M   'P 1'
#
loop_
_entity.id
_entity.type
_entity.pdbx_description
1 polymer ?
#
loop_
_entity_poly.entity_id
_entity_poly.type
_entity_poly.pdbx_seq_one_letter_code
_entity_poly.pdbx_strand_id
1 'polypeptide(L)'
;MASCLVPDFPAVMMALEHLRELDKHLSEEGVPFAPEASLHLAELTANVSGLEAERRAAREHLEVATIENSKLRHRFNDTRARVTEEIMADVAAVRASNAEEIERLRGDIGAACRLQEETEERVEALLVHNQTLRPEREKLKAEEDAAVATLNDQLNLKYSLQMQLEETQALIEELRSSMAAVQQEKVNLKETMAREREAFAEKKENLSRELVQTTKDALRQQVAVARRREELEAADRNKEDASTLLGELDFHRARMEASLKRLAAARRQCGQRLEAELQRQEELRREEEALQRERDRVAQAFLLAAGNLEQQMANMEAKTEEVRAAKPLILDALAQALSVFTQRQEEEGEARAEHRQVRRQLGRSKRRLEERVASIVKHGKEIKEMERQVQELRQADAINRRVSQRNQEEACGDLEAEKKSVCLLQEEKKRLCRLLEERRRTQEAHAADMSSRVSATRRRHQELLREEAALGRREPRGAGELELHLAHVPRLSPVARIFQDVNSGSLRPSRLSCLQAESRPSGEAAKRRYTSSAGAALKSPQTKMASGGRGRAARWRSRSQPCALRSHSQPARAFRCTDATARERPLSRQRSVVTTAT
;
A
#
# COMPACT_ATOMS: atom_id res chain seq x y z
N MET A 1 -28.91 -39.74 88.71
CA MET A 1 -28.99 -41.09 88.14
C MET A 1 -30.16 -41.77 88.82
N ALA A 2 -31.20 -42.20 88.11
CA ALA A 2 -32.15 -43.14 88.71
C ALA A 2 -31.45 -44.50 88.75
N SER A 3 -31.23 -45.05 89.94
CA SER A 3 -30.82 -46.46 90.06
C SER A 3 -31.97 -47.30 89.51
N CYS A 4 -31.79 -47.91 88.34
CA CYS A 4 -32.70 -48.95 87.88
C CYS A 4 -32.61 -50.09 88.89
N LEU A 5 -33.57 -50.15 89.82
CA LEU A 5 -33.62 -51.16 90.86
C LEU A 5 -33.88 -52.51 90.18
N VAL A 6 -32.81 -53.19 89.77
CA VAL A 6 -32.87 -54.56 89.28
C VAL A 6 -33.40 -55.39 90.45
N PRO A 7 -34.62 -55.96 90.35
CA PRO A 7 -35.18 -56.70 91.46
C PRO A 7 -34.28 -57.89 91.80
N ASP A 8 -34.14 -58.13 93.10
CA ASP A 8 -33.49 -59.34 93.61
C ASP A 8 -34.20 -60.57 93.03
N PHE A 9 -33.44 -61.60 92.69
CA PHE A 9 -34.00 -62.78 92.06
C PHE A 9 -34.77 -63.59 93.12
N PRO A 10 -36.09 -63.79 93.00
CA PRO A 10 -36.90 -64.30 94.12
C PRO A 10 -36.43 -65.66 94.65
N ALA A 11 -35.96 -66.54 93.77
CA ALA A 11 -35.42 -67.84 94.16
C ALA A 11 -34.07 -67.76 94.90
N VAL A 12 -33.26 -66.72 94.66
CA VAL A 12 -32.02 -66.47 95.41
C VAL A 12 -32.34 -65.89 96.79
N MET A 13 -33.33 -65.00 96.89
CA MET A 13 -33.80 -64.50 98.18
C MET A 13 -34.36 -65.63 99.05
N MET A 14 -35.23 -66.48 98.50
CA MET A 14 -35.72 -67.69 99.18
C MET A 14 -34.60 -68.65 99.56
N ALA A 15 -33.58 -68.83 98.71
CA ALA A 15 -32.43 -69.67 99.04
C ALA A 15 -31.61 -69.09 100.20
N LEU A 16 -31.38 -67.77 100.22
CA LEU A 16 -30.71 -67.07 101.32
C LEU A 16 -31.53 -67.12 102.62
N GLU A 17 -32.86 -67.11 102.54
CA GLU A 17 -33.76 -67.31 103.69
C GLU A 17 -33.62 -68.75 104.23
N HIS A 18 -33.81 -69.77 103.38
CA HIS A 18 -33.65 -71.17 103.79
C HIS A 18 -32.25 -71.50 104.33
N LEU A 19 -31.19 -70.89 103.80
CA LEU A 19 -29.81 -71.08 104.31
C LEU A 19 -29.63 -70.51 105.72
N ARG A 20 -30.24 -69.35 106.01
CA ARG A 20 -30.26 -68.77 107.37
C ARG A 20 -31.14 -69.58 108.33
N GLU A 21 -32.23 -70.15 107.84
CA GLU A 21 -33.08 -71.06 108.62
C GLU A 21 -32.32 -72.35 108.96
N LEU A 22 -31.63 -72.96 108.00
CA LEU A 22 -30.78 -74.15 108.24
C LEU A 22 -29.64 -73.87 109.22
N ASP A 23 -28.96 -72.72 109.09
CA ASP A 23 -27.90 -72.27 110.01
C ASP A 23 -28.43 -72.08 111.44
N LYS A 24 -29.63 -71.51 111.56
CA LYS A 24 -30.34 -71.39 112.83
C LYS A 24 -30.74 -72.75 113.43
N HIS A 25 -31.30 -73.66 112.63
CA HIS A 25 -31.66 -75.01 113.10
C HIS A 25 -30.43 -75.79 113.60
N LEU A 26 -29.31 -75.75 112.87
CA LEU A 26 -28.08 -76.44 113.28
C LEU A 26 -27.44 -75.86 114.55
N SER A 27 -27.58 -74.56 114.79
CA SER A 27 -27.11 -73.91 116.02
C SER A 27 -28.05 -74.11 117.22
N GLU A 28 -29.35 -74.33 117.00
CA GLU A 28 -30.34 -74.59 118.05
C GLU A 28 -30.45 -76.09 118.44
N GLU A 29 -30.25 -77.03 117.51
CA GLU A 29 -30.49 -78.47 117.74
C GLU A 29 -29.32 -79.25 118.38
N GLY A 30 -28.17 -78.60 118.61
CA GLY A 30 -27.05 -79.18 119.39
C GLY A 30 -26.38 -80.40 118.73
N VAL A 31 -26.49 -80.54 117.41
CA VAL A 31 -25.99 -81.66 116.63
C VAL A 31 -24.44 -81.68 116.62
N PRO A 32 -23.77 -82.84 116.73
CA PRO A 32 -22.31 -82.91 116.51
C PRO A 32 -21.96 -82.35 115.11
N PHE A 33 -20.85 -81.61 115.02
CA PHE A 33 -20.40 -80.84 113.85
C PHE A 33 -21.19 -79.54 113.52
N ALA A 34 -22.05 -79.06 114.42
CA ALA A 34 -22.75 -77.78 114.27
C ALA A 34 -21.85 -76.56 113.97
N PRO A 35 -20.70 -76.30 114.66
CA PRO A 35 -19.94 -75.08 114.41
C PRO A 35 -19.26 -75.08 113.03
N GLU A 36 -18.71 -76.20 112.58
CA GLU A 36 -18.13 -76.34 111.24
C GLU A 36 -19.21 -76.20 110.14
N ALA A 37 -20.39 -76.79 110.36
CA ALA A 37 -21.51 -76.66 109.44
C ALA A 37 -22.02 -75.21 109.35
N SER A 38 -22.12 -74.50 110.49
CA SER A 38 -22.55 -73.08 110.52
C SER A 38 -21.58 -72.16 109.79
N LEU A 39 -20.25 -72.39 109.94
CA LEU A 39 -19.24 -71.64 109.20
C LEU A 39 -19.45 -71.77 107.68
N HIS A 40 -19.64 -73.00 107.19
CA HIS A 40 -19.86 -73.24 105.77
C HIS A 40 -21.20 -72.70 105.27
N LEU A 41 -22.25 -72.70 106.08
CA LEU A 41 -23.53 -72.06 105.71
C LEU A 41 -23.44 -70.53 105.69
N ALA A 42 -22.68 -69.92 106.62
CA ALA A 42 -22.40 -68.49 106.60
C ALA A 42 -21.54 -68.09 105.39
N GLU A 43 -20.49 -68.85 105.07
CA GLU A 43 -19.68 -68.67 103.85
C GLU A 43 -20.52 -68.82 102.58
N LEU A 44 -21.39 -69.84 102.50
CA LEU A 44 -22.26 -70.07 101.35
C LEU A 44 -23.31 -68.97 101.22
N THR A 45 -23.90 -68.50 102.32
CA THR A 45 -24.79 -67.34 102.36
C THR A 45 -24.08 -66.06 101.87
N ALA A 46 -22.85 -65.81 102.33
CA ALA A 46 -22.04 -64.69 101.88
C ALA A 46 -21.74 -64.78 100.37
N ASN A 47 -21.29 -65.93 99.88
CA ASN A 47 -20.99 -66.17 98.47
C ASN A 47 -22.24 -66.03 97.57
N VAL A 48 -23.40 -66.57 97.97
CA VAL A 48 -24.66 -66.40 97.23
C VAL A 48 -25.10 -64.94 97.22
N SER A 49 -24.93 -64.19 98.32
CA SER A 49 -25.24 -62.76 98.36
C SER A 49 -24.30 -61.90 97.51
N GLY A 50 -23.01 -62.28 97.43
CA GLY A 50 -22.01 -61.66 96.56
C GLY A 50 -22.31 -61.89 95.09
N LEU A 51 -22.60 -63.13 94.70
CA LEU A 51 -23.03 -63.50 93.35
C LEU A 51 -24.31 -62.76 92.93
N GLU A 52 -25.27 -62.56 93.85
CA GLU A 52 -26.48 -61.79 93.58
C GLU A 52 -26.20 -60.29 93.40
N ALA A 53 -25.26 -59.73 94.18
CA ALA A 53 -24.81 -58.34 94.01
C ALA A 53 -24.08 -58.13 92.67
N GLU A 54 -23.20 -59.05 92.27
CA GLU A 54 -22.55 -59.05 90.96
C GLU A 54 -23.56 -59.22 89.83
N ARG A 55 -24.55 -60.12 89.97
CA ARG A 55 -25.65 -60.31 89.02
C ARG A 55 -26.47 -59.04 88.85
N ARG A 56 -26.74 -58.30 89.93
CA ARG A 56 -27.43 -57.00 89.88
C ARG A 56 -26.58 -55.96 89.16
N ALA A 57 -25.33 -55.75 89.55
CA ALA A 57 -24.42 -54.80 88.92
C ALA A 57 -24.23 -55.07 87.40
N ALA A 58 -24.05 -56.34 87.02
CA ALA A 58 -23.96 -56.74 85.62
C ALA A 58 -25.24 -56.46 84.82
N ARG A 59 -26.43 -56.61 85.43
CA ARG A 59 -27.70 -56.24 84.79
C ARG A 59 -27.89 -54.73 84.70
N GLU A 60 -27.55 -53.97 85.73
CA GLU A 60 -27.60 -52.50 85.69
C GLU A 60 -26.69 -51.96 84.57
N HIS A 61 -25.47 -52.48 84.45
CA HIS A 61 -24.57 -52.13 83.35
C HIS A 61 -25.13 -52.53 81.98
N LEU A 62 -25.74 -53.72 81.84
CA LEU A 62 -26.39 -54.14 80.61
C LEU A 62 -27.58 -53.23 80.23
N GLU A 63 -28.37 -52.81 81.21
CA GLU A 63 -29.51 -51.91 81.00
C GLU A 63 -29.05 -50.51 80.57
N VAL A 64 -28.07 -49.93 81.27
CA VAL A 64 -27.44 -48.65 80.89
C VAL A 64 -26.85 -48.73 79.48
N ALA A 65 -26.07 -49.77 79.17
CA ALA A 65 -25.50 -49.98 77.84
C ALA A 65 -26.58 -50.17 76.76
N THR A 66 -27.70 -50.81 77.08
CA THR A 66 -28.84 -50.98 76.16
C THR A 66 -29.55 -49.64 75.90
N ILE A 67 -29.76 -48.82 76.94
CA ILE A 67 -30.32 -47.47 76.82
C ILE A 67 -29.40 -46.56 76.01
N GLU A 68 -28.08 -46.62 76.24
CA GLU A 68 -27.09 -45.85 75.48
C GLU A 68 -27.00 -46.33 74.02
N ASN A 69 -27.03 -47.64 73.76
CA ASN A 69 -27.08 -48.17 72.41
C ASN A 69 -28.36 -47.72 71.69
N SER A 70 -29.51 -47.68 72.38
CA SER A 70 -30.76 -47.13 71.85
C SER A 70 -30.64 -45.64 71.50
N LYS A 71 -30.09 -44.81 72.40
CA LYS A 71 -29.81 -43.38 72.15
C LYS A 71 -28.89 -43.18 70.94
N LEU A 72 -27.86 -44.02 70.78
CA LEU A 72 -26.94 -43.98 69.65
C LEU A 72 -27.63 -44.39 68.34
N ARG A 73 -28.50 -45.42 68.35
CA ARG A 73 -29.30 -45.81 67.18
C ARG A 73 -30.26 -44.70 66.74
N HIS A 74 -30.94 -44.06 67.69
CA HIS A 74 -31.80 -42.91 67.39
C HIS A 74 -30.99 -41.77 66.75
N ARG A 75 -29.92 -41.32 67.40
CA ARG A 75 -29.03 -40.27 66.84
C ARG A 75 -28.49 -40.63 65.46
N PHE A 76 -28.06 -41.89 65.25
CA PHE A 76 -27.57 -42.36 63.96
C PHE A 76 -28.67 -42.27 62.88
N ASN A 77 -29.87 -42.77 63.18
CA ASN A 77 -31.01 -42.71 62.27
C ASN A 77 -31.42 -41.25 61.97
N ASP A 78 -31.43 -40.37 62.97
CA ASP A 78 -31.74 -38.95 62.81
C ASP A 78 -30.70 -38.25 61.92
N THR A 79 -29.40 -38.50 62.14
CA THR A 79 -28.33 -37.96 61.29
C THR A 79 -28.40 -38.52 59.86
N ARG A 80 -28.72 -39.80 59.70
CA ARG A 80 -28.91 -40.42 58.38
C ARG A 80 -30.10 -39.80 57.64
N ALA A 81 -31.21 -39.55 58.34
CA ALA A 81 -32.38 -38.89 57.75
C ALA A 81 -32.02 -37.48 57.25
N ARG A 82 -31.37 -36.67 58.10
CA ARG A 82 -30.91 -35.31 57.73
C ARG A 82 -29.95 -35.30 56.55
N VAL A 83 -28.91 -36.14 56.56
CA VAL A 83 -27.96 -36.24 55.43
C VAL A 83 -28.67 -36.72 54.15
N THR A 84 -29.68 -37.59 54.25
CA THR A 84 -30.47 -38.01 53.08
C THR A 84 -31.33 -36.85 52.56
N GLU A 85 -31.91 -36.05 53.43
CA GLU A 85 -32.70 -34.85 53.10
C GLU A 85 -31.84 -33.75 52.47
N GLU A 86 -30.66 -33.47 53.04
CA GLU A 86 -29.64 -32.55 52.50
C GLU A 86 -29.19 -32.97 51.10
N ILE A 87 -28.80 -34.23 50.90
CA ILE A 87 -28.43 -34.75 49.57
C ILE A 87 -29.58 -34.63 48.56
N MET A 88 -30.82 -34.91 48.99
CA MET A 88 -31.99 -34.77 48.12
C MET A 88 -32.30 -33.30 47.76
N ALA A 89 -32.09 -32.37 48.70
CA ALA A 89 -32.21 -30.94 48.47
C ALA A 89 -31.13 -30.42 47.51
N ASP A 90 -29.88 -30.82 47.69
CA ASP A 90 -28.77 -30.48 46.78
C ASP A 90 -29.00 -31.03 45.37
N VAL A 91 -29.45 -32.28 45.25
CA VAL A 91 -29.81 -32.88 43.95
C VAL A 91 -30.99 -32.14 43.30
N ALA A 92 -31.96 -31.67 44.08
CA ALA A 92 -33.06 -30.85 43.56
C ALA A 92 -32.57 -29.46 43.10
N ALA A 93 -31.71 -28.80 43.86
CA ALA A 93 -31.12 -27.51 43.53
C ALA A 93 -30.26 -27.58 42.25
N VAL A 94 -29.40 -28.60 42.12
CA VAL A 94 -28.59 -28.83 40.90
C VAL A 94 -29.50 -29.11 39.70
N ARG A 95 -30.57 -29.89 39.85
CA ARG A 95 -31.55 -30.12 38.77
C ARG A 95 -32.28 -28.85 38.35
N ALA A 96 -32.66 -27.99 39.30
CA ALA A 96 -33.27 -26.69 39.01
C ALA A 96 -32.29 -25.77 38.26
N SER A 97 -31.06 -25.62 38.77
CA SER A 97 -29.99 -24.83 38.13
C SER A 97 -29.70 -25.30 36.71
N ASN A 98 -29.61 -26.62 36.48
CA ASN A 98 -29.38 -27.18 35.15
C ASN A 98 -30.57 -26.94 34.21
N ALA A 99 -31.81 -26.97 34.71
CA ALA A 99 -32.99 -26.66 33.91
C ALA A 99 -33.02 -25.18 33.51
N GLU A 100 -32.72 -24.26 34.43
CA GLU A 100 -32.59 -22.82 34.15
C GLU A 100 -31.49 -22.52 33.13
N GLU A 101 -30.35 -23.21 33.22
CA GLU A 101 -29.27 -23.08 32.24
C GLU A 101 -29.63 -23.62 30.86
N ILE A 102 -30.32 -24.76 30.79
CA ILE A 102 -30.82 -25.31 29.50
C ILE A 102 -31.81 -24.34 28.84
N GLU A 103 -32.74 -23.75 29.59
CA GLU A 103 -33.68 -22.77 29.04
C GLU A 103 -32.99 -21.45 28.64
N ARG A 104 -31.99 -21.01 29.39
CA ARG A 104 -31.14 -19.86 29.01
C ARG A 104 -30.44 -20.11 27.67
N LEU A 105 -29.76 -21.25 27.54
CA LEU A 105 -29.06 -21.63 26.30
C LEU A 105 -30.02 -21.80 25.11
N ARG A 106 -31.23 -22.32 25.34
CA ARG A 106 -32.30 -22.35 24.32
C ARG A 106 -32.72 -20.95 23.88
N GLY A 107 -32.86 -20.02 24.83
CA GLY A 107 -33.14 -18.61 24.57
C GLY A 107 -32.04 -17.93 23.75
N ASP A 108 -30.77 -18.16 24.13
CA ASP A 108 -29.59 -17.61 23.45
C ASP A 108 -29.45 -18.16 22.02
N ILE A 109 -29.65 -19.46 21.81
CA ILE A 109 -29.68 -20.08 20.48
C ILE A 109 -30.83 -19.49 19.64
N GLY A 110 -32.02 -19.36 20.20
CA GLY A 110 -33.17 -18.76 19.50
C GLY A 110 -32.95 -17.28 19.15
N ALA A 111 -32.21 -16.53 19.96
CA ALA A 111 -31.80 -15.16 19.65
C ALA A 111 -30.74 -15.12 18.55
N ALA A 112 -29.77 -16.03 18.57
CA ALA A 112 -28.75 -16.15 17.53
C ALA A 112 -29.33 -16.53 16.16
N CYS A 113 -30.30 -17.47 16.12
CA CYS A 113 -31.01 -17.82 14.88
C CYS A 113 -31.76 -16.62 14.28
N ARG A 114 -32.52 -15.86 15.09
CA ARG A 114 -33.19 -14.64 14.61
C ARG A 114 -32.23 -13.59 14.07
N LEU A 115 -31.09 -13.37 14.75
CA LEU A 115 -30.06 -12.45 14.26
C LEU A 115 -29.46 -12.95 12.94
N GLN A 116 -29.26 -14.26 12.78
CA GLN A 116 -28.81 -14.84 11.51
C GLN A 116 -29.82 -14.54 10.39
N GLU A 117 -31.10 -14.87 10.61
CA GLU A 117 -32.21 -14.59 9.67
C GLU A 117 -32.27 -13.10 9.28
N GLU A 118 -32.25 -12.19 10.26
CA GLU A 118 -32.22 -10.73 10.02
C GLU A 118 -31.00 -10.28 9.18
N THR A 119 -29.83 -10.91 9.38
CA THR A 119 -28.64 -10.60 8.56
C THR A 119 -28.71 -11.19 7.16
N GLU A 120 -29.30 -12.37 6.98
CA GLU A 120 -29.51 -13.01 5.69
C GLU A 120 -30.50 -12.20 4.84
N GLU A 121 -31.66 -11.83 5.39
CA GLU A 121 -32.63 -10.92 4.76
C GLU A 121 -31.98 -9.60 4.34
N ARG A 122 -31.12 -9.03 5.19
CA ARG A 122 -30.44 -7.76 4.90
C ARG A 122 -29.37 -7.90 3.82
N VAL A 123 -28.69 -9.04 3.73
CA VAL A 123 -27.76 -9.33 2.63
C VAL A 123 -28.53 -9.50 1.32
N GLU A 124 -29.66 -10.22 1.31
CA GLU A 124 -30.51 -10.37 0.13
C GLU A 124 -31.06 -9.01 -0.35
N ALA A 125 -31.58 -8.18 0.56
CA ALA A 125 -32.06 -6.84 0.22
C ALA A 125 -30.96 -5.96 -0.41
N LEU A 126 -29.72 -6.05 0.09
CA LEU A 126 -28.57 -5.35 -0.48
C LEU A 126 -28.16 -5.91 -1.85
N LEU A 127 -28.26 -7.23 -2.06
CA LEU A 127 -28.00 -7.86 -3.35
C LEU A 127 -29.04 -7.44 -4.39
N VAL A 128 -30.33 -7.44 -4.05
CA VAL A 128 -31.41 -6.96 -4.91
C VAL A 128 -31.19 -5.49 -5.26
N HIS A 129 -30.91 -4.63 -4.29
CA HIS A 129 -30.63 -3.21 -4.54
C HIS A 129 -29.39 -3.01 -5.43
N ASN A 130 -28.33 -3.79 -5.24
CA ASN A 130 -27.15 -3.73 -6.11
C ASN A 130 -27.48 -4.17 -7.56
N GLN A 131 -28.35 -5.17 -7.73
CA GLN A 131 -28.84 -5.57 -9.05
C GLN A 131 -29.67 -4.46 -9.71
N THR A 132 -30.49 -3.71 -8.94
CA THR A 132 -31.26 -2.56 -9.46
C THR A 132 -30.35 -1.40 -9.91
N LEU A 133 -29.25 -1.13 -9.18
CA LEU A 133 -28.32 -0.04 -9.52
C LEU A 133 -27.39 -0.33 -10.72
N ARG A 134 -27.24 -1.61 -11.13
CA ARG A 134 -26.41 -1.97 -12.30
C ARG A 134 -26.91 -1.34 -13.62
N PRO A 135 -28.17 -1.49 -14.04
CA PRO A 135 -28.67 -0.87 -15.27
C PRO A 135 -28.62 0.66 -15.21
N GLU A 136 -28.81 1.28 -14.04
CA GLU A 136 -28.62 2.75 -13.89
C GLU A 136 -27.17 3.16 -14.16
N ARG A 137 -26.21 2.42 -13.62
CA ARG A 137 -24.78 2.64 -13.87
C ARG A 137 -24.40 2.40 -15.34
N GLU A 138 -24.94 1.37 -15.97
CA GLU A 138 -24.71 1.07 -17.38
C GLU A 138 -25.31 2.15 -18.29
N LYS A 139 -26.52 2.64 -17.95
CA LYS A 139 -27.15 3.78 -18.63
C LYS A 139 -26.32 5.06 -18.49
N LEU A 140 -25.93 5.44 -17.27
CA LEU A 140 -25.08 6.62 -17.02
C LEU A 140 -23.75 6.52 -17.77
N LYS A 141 -23.17 5.33 -17.85
CA LYS A 141 -21.95 5.12 -18.64
C LYS A 141 -22.20 5.29 -20.14
N ALA A 142 -23.31 4.79 -20.67
CA ALA A 142 -23.67 5.00 -22.07
C ALA A 142 -23.94 6.49 -22.39
N GLU A 143 -24.51 7.23 -21.45
CA GLU A 143 -24.69 8.69 -21.54
C GLU A 143 -23.33 9.43 -21.50
N GLU A 144 -22.40 9.00 -20.64
CA GLU A 144 -21.01 9.50 -20.59
C GLU A 144 -20.26 9.23 -21.90
N ASP A 145 -20.26 7.98 -22.38
CA ASP A 145 -19.62 7.57 -23.62
C ASP A 145 -20.19 8.35 -24.84
N ALA A 146 -21.49 8.61 -24.87
CA ALA A 146 -22.14 9.44 -25.91
C ALA A 146 -21.77 10.94 -25.81
N ALA A 147 -21.66 11.49 -24.61
CA ALA A 147 -21.19 12.86 -24.40
C ALA A 147 -19.72 13.02 -24.82
N VAL A 148 -18.87 12.05 -24.51
CA VAL A 148 -17.46 12.01 -24.95
C VAL A 148 -17.35 11.92 -26.47
N ALA A 149 -18.16 11.09 -27.13
CA ALA A 149 -18.22 11.03 -28.59
C ALA A 149 -18.61 12.40 -29.19
N THR A 150 -19.66 13.03 -28.67
CA THR A 150 -20.12 14.36 -29.11
C THR A 150 -19.04 15.44 -28.94
N LEU A 151 -18.29 15.42 -27.83
CA LEU A 151 -17.18 16.36 -27.59
C LEU A 151 -16.01 16.10 -28.55
N ASN A 152 -15.69 14.85 -28.85
CA ASN A 152 -14.66 14.51 -29.84
C ASN A 152 -15.04 14.99 -31.24
N ASP A 153 -16.30 14.84 -31.65
CA ASP A 153 -16.79 15.34 -32.94
C ASP A 153 -16.72 16.88 -33.01
N GLN A 154 -17.05 17.59 -31.92
CA GLN A 154 -16.88 19.04 -31.83
C GLN A 154 -15.41 19.47 -31.87
N LEU A 155 -14.49 18.72 -31.25
CA LEU A 155 -13.05 18.98 -31.31
C LEU A 155 -12.49 18.74 -32.72
N ASN A 156 -12.93 17.67 -33.39
CA ASN A 156 -12.57 17.37 -34.78
C ASN A 156 -13.06 18.47 -35.73
N LEU A 157 -14.30 18.94 -35.57
CA LEU A 157 -14.86 20.05 -36.34
C LEU A 157 -14.11 21.38 -36.06
N LYS A 158 -13.77 21.66 -34.79
CA LYS A 158 -12.97 22.83 -34.44
C LYS A 158 -11.58 22.76 -35.10
N TYR A 159 -10.96 21.59 -35.12
CA TYR A 159 -9.65 21.38 -35.73
C TYR A 159 -9.70 21.55 -37.25
N SER A 160 -10.72 21.02 -37.95
CA SER A 160 -10.85 21.20 -39.40
C SER A 160 -11.15 22.65 -39.79
N LEU A 161 -11.96 23.37 -39.00
CA LEU A 161 -12.18 24.81 -39.18
C LEU A 161 -10.91 25.64 -38.91
N GLN A 162 -10.09 25.25 -37.93
CA GLN A 162 -8.80 25.88 -37.64
C GLN A 162 -7.82 25.68 -38.81
N MET A 163 -7.73 24.47 -39.36
CA MET A 163 -6.94 24.19 -40.57
C MET A 163 -7.38 25.06 -41.75
N GLN A 164 -8.69 25.17 -42.02
CA GLN A 164 -9.22 26.05 -43.08
C GLN A 164 -8.92 27.53 -42.83
N LEU A 165 -8.93 27.98 -41.57
CA LEU A 165 -8.54 29.34 -41.20
C LEU A 165 -7.05 29.59 -41.49
N GLU A 166 -6.18 28.63 -41.18
CA GLU A 166 -4.73 28.72 -41.47
C GLU A 166 -4.44 28.69 -42.98
N GLU A 167 -5.12 27.82 -43.74
CA GLU A 167 -5.05 27.78 -45.21
C GLU A 167 -5.49 29.11 -45.85
N THR A 168 -6.60 29.69 -45.39
CA THR A 168 -7.09 30.98 -45.90
C THR A 168 -6.21 32.15 -45.48
N GLN A 169 -5.58 32.11 -44.30
CA GLN A 169 -4.58 33.10 -43.90
C GLN A 169 -3.33 33.03 -44.79
N ALA A 170 -2.81 31.83 -45.06
CA ALA A 170 -1.68 31.64 -45.97
C ALA A 170 -1.97 32.18 -47.38
N LEU A 171 -3.16 31.91 -47.93
CA LEU A 171 -3.59 32.45 -49.22
C LEU A 171 -3.69 34.00 -49.21
N ILE A 172 -4.17 34.59 -48.12
CA ILE A 172 -4.22 36.05 -47.96
C ILE A 172 -2.81 36.65 -47.91
N GLU A 173 -1.85 35.98 -47.26
CA GLU A 173 -0.45 36.41 -47.22
C GLU A 173 0.24 36.28 -48.58
N GLU A 174 0.01 35.18 -49.31
CA GLU A 174 0.47 35.00 -50.69
C GLU A 174 -0.06 36.13 -51.59
N LEU A 175 -1.37 36.40 -51.56
CA LEU A 175 -2.00 37.48 -52.33
C LEU A 175 -1.46 38.87 -51.94
N ARG A 176 -1.21 39.14 -50.64
CA ARG A 176 -0.55 40.38 -50.19
C ARG A 176 0.87 40.49 -50.75
N SER A 177 1.64 39.40 -50.77
CA SER A 177 3.00 39.39 -51.31
C SER A 177 3.01 39.65 -52.83
N SER A 178 2.06 39.05 -53.56
CA SER A 178 1.85 39.25 -54.99
C SER A 178 1.43 40.70 -55.30
N MET A 179 0.48 41.26 -54.54
CA MET A 179 0.10 42.68 -54.66
C MET A 179 1.28 43.62 -54.39
N ALA A 180 2.13 43.33 -53.40
CA ALA A 180 3.32 44.12 -53.11
C ALA A 180 4.35 44.04 -54.25
N ALA A 181 4.58 42.86 -54.81
CA ALA A 181 5.44 42.67 -55.98
C ALA A 181 4.94 43.48 -57.20
N VAL A 182 3.65 43.37 -57.53
CA VAL A 182 3.03 44.15 -58.63
C VAL A 182 3.10 45.67 -58.40
N GLN A 183 2.96 46.14 -57.16
CA GLN A 183 3.16 47.57 -56.86
C GLN A 183 4.63 47.99 -57.03
N GLN A 184 5.59 47.15 -56.64
CA GLN A 184 7.02 47.42 -56.85
C GLN A 184 7.36 47.43 -58.35
N GLU A 185 6.87 46.46 -59.13
CA GLU A 185 7.01 46.44 -60.60
C GLU A 185 6.43 47.69 -61.24
N LYS A 186 5.27 48.16 -60.78
CA LYS A 186 4.65 49.41 -61.23
C LYS A 186 5.47 50.66 -60.88
N VAL A 187 6.15 50.69 -59.73
CA VAL A 187 7.10 51.76 -59.38
C VAL A 187 8.33 51.70 -60.29
N ASN A 188 8.94 50.51 -60.42
CA ASN A 188 10.09 50.28 -61.30
C ASN A 188 9.79 50.67 -62.76
N LEU A 189 8.59 50.34 -63.28
CA LEU A 189 8.15 50.72 -64.62
C LEU A 189 7.98 52.25 -64.76
N LYS A 190 7.41 52.93 -63.76
CA LYS A 190 7.32 54.40 -63.75
C LYS A 190 8.69 55.07 -63.76
N GLU A 191 9.64 54.58 -62.96
CA GLU A 191 11.02 55.07 -62.97
C GLU A 191 11.69 54.82 -64.32
N THR A 192 11.51 53.62 -64.89
CA THR A 192 12.07 53.27 -66.20
C THR A 192 11.52 54.19 -67.29
N MET A 193 10.20 54.41 -67.32
CA MET A 193 9.57 55.38 -68.23
C MET A 193 10.03 56.82 -68.00
N ALA A 194 10.35 57.23 -66.77
CA ALA A 194 10.91 58.54 -66.48
C ALA A 194 12.33 58.68 -67.07
N ARG A 195 13.21 57.72 -66.78
CA ARG A 195 14.57 57.64 -67.33
C ARG A 195 14.59 57.57 -68.86
N GLU A 196 13.65 56.85 -69.47
CA GLU A 196 13.49 56.81 -70.93
C GLU A 196 13.07 58.17 -71.52
N ARG A 197 12.18 58.91 -70.84
CA ARG A 197 11.77 60.27 -71.25
C ARG A 197 12.93 61.26 -71.12
N GLU A 198 13.70 61.17 -70.04
CA GLU A 198 14.92 61.97 -69.82
C GLU A 198 15.94 61.67 -70.92
N ALA A 199 16.30 60.40 -71.14
CA ALA A 199 17.21 59.99 -72.19
C ALA A 199 16.72 60.34 -73.61
N PHE A 200 15.41 60.40 -73.84
CA PHE A 200 14.83 60.90 -75.09
C PHE A 200 14.95 62.43 -75.22
N ALA A 201 14.74 63.18 -74.12
CA ALA A 201 14.94 64.62 -74.09
C ALA A 201 16.41 65.00 -74.33
N GLU A 202 17.35 64.32 -73.67
CA GLU A 202 18.79 64.47 -73.90
C GLU A 202 19.19 64.17 -75.35
N LYS A 203 18.67 63.07 -75.94
CA LYS A 203 18.91 62.74 -77.35
C LYS A 203 18.35 63.82 -78.28
N LYS A 204 17.16 64.35 -77.99
CA LYS A 204 16.55 65.46 -78.75
C LYS A 204 17.40 66.74 -78.65
N GLU A 205 17.95 67.04 -77.48
CA GLU A 205 18.84 68.19 -77.29
C GLU A 205 20.18 67.99 -77.99
N ASN A 206 20.80 66.82 -77.89
CA ASN A 206 22.05 66.51 -78.60
C ASN A 206 21.86 66.61 -80.12
N LEU A 207 20.77 66.05 -80.67
CA LEU A 207 20.43 66.21 -82.09
C LEU A 207 20.17 67.68 -82.48
N SER A 208 19.62 68.51 -81.60
CA SER A 208 19.45 69.95 -81.89
C SER A 208 20.78 70.72 -81.84
N ARG A 209 21.69 70.38 -80.92
CA ARG A 209 23.07 70.90 -80.88
C ARG A 209 23.85 70.49 -82.13
N GLU A 210 23.76 69.22 -82.55
CA GLU A 210 24.35 68.71 -83.80
C GLU A 210 23.78 69.39 -85.05
N LEU A 211 22.47 69.66 -85.08
CA LEU A 211 21.83 70.40 -86.17
C LEU A 211 22.32 71.86 -86.23
N VAL A 212 22.46 72.54 -85.08
CA VAL A 212 23.08 73.88 -85.01
C VAL A 212 24.54 73.85 -85.46
N GLN A 213 25.30 72.82 -85.09
CA GLN A 213 26.71 72.69 -85.46
C GLN A 213 26.89 72.44 -86.96
N THR A 214 26.15 71.49 -87.53
CA THR A 214 26.14 71.22 -88.98
C THR A 214 25.66 72.42 -89.79
N THR A 215 24.70 73.21 -89.29
CA THR A 215 24.29 74.48 -89.92
C THR A 215 25.42 75.53 -89.92
N LYS A 216 26.20 75.64 -88.83
CA LYS A 216 27.39 76.50 -88.77
C LYS A 216 28.48 76.04 -89.74
N ASP A 217 28.68 74.74 -89.88
CA ASP A 217 29.72 74.20 -90.76
C ASP A 217 29.32 74.26 -92.26
N ALA A 218 28.03 74.18 -92.58
CA ALA A 218 27.51 74.49 -93.92
C ALA A 218 27.72 75.98 -94.30
N LEU A 219 27.49 76.91 -93.36
CA LEU A 219 27.78 78.34 -93.57
C LEU A 219 29.30 78.58 -93.79
N ARG A 220 30.16 77.90 -93.05
CA ARG A 220 31.62 77.96 -93.25
C ARG A 220 32.04 77.43 -94.62
N GLN A 221 31.41 76.36 -95.12
CA GLN A 221 31.67 75.85 -96.48
C GLN A 221 31.23 76.83 -97.57
N GLN A 222 30.10 77.53 -97.43
CA GLN A 222 29.70 78.55 -98.42
C GLN A 222 30.71 79.69 -98.54
N VAL A 223 31.25 80.19 -97.42
CA VAL A 223 32.29 81.24 -97.42
C VAL A 223 33.60 80.75 -98.05
N ALA A 224 33.98 79.49 -97.82
CA ALA A 224 35.17 78.89 -98.43
C ALA A 224 35.03 78.68 -99.95
N VAL A 225 33.83 78.40 -100.46
CA VAL A 225 33.55 78.26 -101.91
C VAL A 225 33.53 79.60 -102.62
N ALA A 226 33.12 80.69 -101.94
CA ALA A 226 33.18 82.04 -102.52
C ALA A 226 34.63 82.49 -102.81
N ARG A 227 35.54 82.40 -101.82
CA ARG A 227 36.96 82.78 -102.00
C ARG A 227 37.67 81.99 -103.11
N ARG A 228 37.38 80.70 -103.24
CA ARG A 228 37.97 79.84 -104.27
C ARG A 228 37.53 80.16 -105.70
N ARG A 229 36.49 80.98 -105.90
CA ARG A 229 36.11 81.49 -107.24
C ARG A 229 36.89 82.75 -107.61
N GLU A 230 37.13 83.64 -106.65
CA GLU A 230 37.94 84.86 -106.84
C GLU A 230 39.42 84.52 -107.13
N GLU A 231 39.96 83.49 -106.49
CA GLU A 231 41.33 83.00 -106.72
C GLU A 231 41.52 82.36 -108.11
N LEU A 232 40.45 81.85 -108.75
CA LEU A 232 40.52 81.22 -110.07
C LEU A 232 40.59 82.26 -111.20
N GLU A 233 39.76 83.30 -111.15
CA GLU A 233 39.71 84.37 -112.17
C GLU A 233 40.98 85.24 -112.20
N ALA A 234 41.77 85.26 -111.11
CA ALA A 234 43.07 85.90 -111.06
C ALA A 234 44.20 85.04 -111.70
N ALA A 235 44.05 83.72 -111.73
CA ALA A 235 45.06 82.81 -112.27
C ALA A 235 45.08 82.80 -113.81
N ASP A 236 43.90 82.89 -114.45
CA ASP A 236 43.81 82.86 -115.92
C ASP A 236 44.40 84.11 -116.58
N ARG A 237 44.34 85.29 -115.95
CA ARG A 237 44.94 86.54 -116.48
C ARG A 237 46.47 86.51 -116.49
N ASN A 238 47.10 85.87 -115.49
CA ASN A 238 48.56 85.79 -115.40
C ASN A 238 49.20 84.82 -116.42
N LYS A 239 48.39 84.03 -117.14
CA LYS A 239 48.85 83.02 -118.10
C LYS A 239 49.07 83.59 -119.51
N GLU A 240 48.33 84.63 -119.87
CA GLU A 240 48.41 85.23 -121.21
C GLU A 240 49.63 86.18 -121.33
N ASP A 241 49.91 86.98 -120.29
CA ASP A 241 51.05 87.91 -120.26
C ASP A 241 52.43 87.23 -120.18
N ALA A 242 52.52 86.02 -119.62
CA ALA A 242 53.80 85.29 -119.49
C ALA A 242 54.30 84.70 -120.82
N SER A 243 53.45 84.68 -121.86
CA SER A 243 53.70 83.97 -123.12
C SER A 243 54.42 84.83 -124.18
N THR A 244 54.50 86.15 -123.99
CA THR A 244 55.10 87.11 -124.94
C THR A 244 56.53 87.52 -124.60
N LEU A 245 56.95 87.44 -123.33
CA LEU A 245 58.28 87.88 -122.86
C LEU A 245 59.40 86.83 -123.02
N LEU A 246 59.05 85.59 -123.35
CA LEU A 246 59.98 84.47 -123.56
C LEU A 246 60.75 84.54 -124.90
N GLY A 247 60.40 85.46 -125.80
CA GLY A 247 61.02 85.58 -127.13
C GLY A 247 62.28 86.48 -127.22
N GLU A 248 62.48 87.41 -126.27
CA GLU A 248 63.42 88.52 -126.47
C GLU A 248 64.67 88.48 -125.57
N LEU A 249 64.62 87.80 -124.41
CA LEU A 249 65.68 87.86 -123.40
C LEU A 249 66.83 86.85 -123.58
N ASP A 250 66.61 85.77 -124.33
CA ASP A 250 67.66 84.76 -124.60
C ASP A 250 68.82 85.32 -125.46
N PHE A 251 68.59 86.37 -126.24
CA PHE A 251 69.59 86.93 -127.15
C PHE A 251 70.63 87.86 -126.48
N HIS A 252 70.38 88.36 -125.27
CA HIS A 252 71.26 89.35 -124.63
C HIS A 252 71.97 88.87 -123.37
N ARG A 253 71.46 87.84 -122.68
CA ARG A 253 72.07 87.34 -121.44
C ARG A 253 73.49 86.79 -121.63
N ALA A 254 73.72 86.04 -122.71
CA ALA A 254 75.02 85.41 -123.00
C ALA A 254 76.20 86.41 -123.13
N ARG A 255 75.91 87.70 -123.35
CA ARG A 255 76.91 88.75 -123.55
C ARG A 255 77.45 89.37 -122.24
N MET A 256 76.69 89.32 -121.14
CA MET A 256 77.03 90.04 -119.90
C MET A 256 77.77 89.19 -118.86
N GLU A 257 77.61 87.86 -118.90
CA GLU A 257 78.17 86.91 -117.91
C GLU A 257 79.72 86.84 -117.88
N ALA A 258 80.40 87.44 -118.87
CA ALA A 258 81.86 87.56 -118.90
C ALA A 258 82.43 88.66 -117.98
N SER A 259 81.64 89.66 -117.59
CA SER A 259 82.17 90.94 -117.05
C SER A 259 82.26 91.02 -115.51
N LEU A 260 81.34 90.36 -114.77
CA LEU A 260 81.16 90.58 -113.32
C LEU A 260 81.62 89.45 -112.40
N LYS A 261 82.41 88.50 -112.92
CA LYS A 261 83.23 87.58 -112.10
C LYS A 261 84.24 88.32 -111.18
N ARG A 262 84.42 89.64 -111.34
CA ARG A 262 85.27 90.51 -110.50
C ARG A 262 84.63 91.05 -109.22
N LEU A 263 83.30 91.10 -109.08
CA LEU A 263 82.64 91.65 -107.87
C LEU A 263 82.26 90.60 -106.80
N ALA A 264 82.49 89.31 -107.05
CA ALA A 264 82.02 88.21 -106.21
C ALA A 264 82.80 88.00 -104.88
N ALA A 265 83.95 88.66 -104.69
CA ALA A 265 84.84 88.38 -103.56
C ALA A 265 84.45 89.08 -102.23
N ALA A 266 83.87 90.28 -102.27
CA ALA A 266 83.66 91.10 -101.07
C ALA A 266 82.34 90.84 -100.32
N ARG A 267 81.32 90.29 -100.99
CA ARG A 267 79.96 90.14 -100.43
C ARG A 267 79.78 88.97 -99.45
N ARG A 268 80.73 88.02 -99.42
CA ARG A 268 80.57 86.72 -98.73
C ARG A 268 80.74 86.76 -97.21
N GLN A 269 81.34 87.81 -96.65
CA GLN A 269 81.75 87.85 -95.24
C GLN A 269 80.71 88.46 -94.28
N CYS A 270 79.68 89.16 -94.78
CA CYS A 270 78.62 89.74 -93.95
C CYS A 270 77.41 88.82 -93.71
N GLY A 271 77.12 87.86 -94.61
CA GLY A 271 75.93 87.02 -94.49
C GLY A 271 75.95 86.07 -93.28
N GLN A 272 77.13 85.53 -92.95
CA GLN A 272 77.30 84.48 -91.93
C GLN A 272 77.07 84.94 -90.49
N ARG A 273 76.86 86.24 -90.23
CA ARG A 273 76.53 86.76 -88.89
C ARG A 273 75.02 86.93 -88.63
N LEU A 274 74.17 86.86 -89.66
CA LEU A 274 72.73 87.10 -89.52
C LEU A 274 71.92 85.80 -89.29
N GLU A 275 72.38 84.68 -89.85
CA GLU A 275 71.69 83.38 -89.76
C GLU A 275 71.75 82.77 -88.34
N ALA A 276 72.78 83.07 -87.56
CA ALA A 276 72.98 82.50 -86.22
C ALA A 276 72.05 83.08 -85.14
N GLU A 277 71.58 84.32 -85.29
CA GLU A 277 70.64 84.95 -84.34
C GLU A 277 69.19 84.51 -84.60
N LEU A 278 68.81 84.26 -85.87
CA LEU A 278 67.48 83.74 -86.22
C LEU A 278 67.23 82.34 -85.64
N GLN A 279 68.24 81.46 -85.65
CA GLN A 279 68.09 80.09 -85.11
C GLN A 279 67.81 80.08 -83.60
N ARG A 280 68.49 80.94 -82.82
CA ARG A 280 68.25 81.08 -81.37
C ARG A 280 66.84 81.55 -81.03
N GLN A 281 66.24 82.38 -81.89
CA GLN A 281 64.90 82.93 -81.64
C GLN A 281 63.79 81.90 -81.89
N GLU A 282 64.00 80.91 -82.76
CA GLU A 282 63.06 79.81 -82.97
C GLU A 282 63.10 78.75 -81.87
N GLU A 283 64.26 78.52 -81.24
CA GLU A 283 64.43 77.52 -80.19
C GLU A 283 63.68 77.92 -78.90
N LEU A 284 63.89 79.15 -78.41
CA LEU A 284 63.20 79.68 -77.23
C LEU A 284 61.66 79.64 -77.37
N ARG A 285 61.15 79.90 -78.58
CA ARG A 285 59.71 79.88 -78.87
C ARG A 285 59.11 78.46 -78.80
N ARG A 286 59.90 77.41 -79.09
CA ARG A 286 59.49 76.01 -78.93
C ARG A 286 59.47 75.58 -77.46
N GLU A 287 60.36 76.14 -76.63
CA GLU A 287 60.39 75.89 -75.18
C GLU A 287 59.20 76.54 -74.46
N GLU A 288 58.83 77.77 -74.80
CA GLU A 288 57.62 78.44 -74.27
C GLU A 288 56.34 77.63 -74.57
N GLU A 289 56.17 77.15 -75.82
CA GLU A 289 55.03 76.30 -76.18
C GLU A 289 55.02 74.95 -75.44
N ALA A 290 56.19 74.38 -75.14
CA ALA A 290 56.28 73.13 -74.39
C ALA A 290 55.84 73.32 -72.93
N LEU A 291 56.37 74.35 -72.26
CA LEU A 291 56.04 74.69 -70.87
C LEU A 291 54.55 75.06 -70.71
N GLN A 292 53.97 75.77 -71.67
CA GLN A 292 52.54 76.09 -71.66
C GLN A 292 51.67 74.81 -71.76
N ARG A 293 52.05 73.84 -72.60
CA ARG A 293 51.35 72.54 -72.70
C ARG A 293 51.48 71.70 -71.42
N GLU A 294 52.62 71.77 -70.72
CA GLU A 294 52.77 71.09 -69.42
C GLU A 294 51.90 71.74 -68.34
N ARG A 295 51.88 73.08 -68.26
CA ARG A 295 50.99 73.83 -67.36
C ARG A 295 49.52 73.43 -67.55
N ASP A 296 49.05 73.39 -68.79
CA ASP A 296 47.65 73.05 -69.09
C ASP A 296 47.32 71.58 -68.76
N ARG A 297 48.26 70.65 -68.98
CA ARG A 297 48.14 69.25 -68.55
C ARG A 297 48.05 69.10 -67.04
N VAL A 298 48.91 69.79 -66.28
CA VAL A 298 48.91 69.77 -64.82
C VAL A 298 47.63 70.39 -64.26
N ALA A 299 47.15 71.49 -64.84
CA ALA A 299 45.88 72.11 -64.47
C ALA A 299 44.67 71.16 -64.70
N GLN A 300 44.62 70.47 -65.84
CA GLN A 300 43.57 69.49 -66.13
C GLN A 300 43.64 68.27 -65.20
N ALA A 301 44.85 67.77 -64.91
CA ALA A 301 45.04 66.68 -63.96
C ALA A 301 44.60 67.08 -62.53
N PHE A 302 44.86 68.32 -62.11
CA PHE A 302 44.42 68.83 -60.82
C PHE A 302 42.89 68.97 -60.73
N LEU A 303 42.24 69.49 -61.79
CA LEU A 303 40.78 69.58 -61.86
C LEU A 303 40.10 68.19 -61.84
N LEU A 304 40.66 67.21 -62.56
CA LEU A 304 40.20 65.82 -62.51
C LEU A 304 40.41 65.18 -61.13
N ALA A 305 41.53 65.45 -60.47
CA ALA A 305 41.78 65.00 -59.10
C ALA A 305 40.81 65.63 -58.08
N ALA A 306 40.53 66.93 -58.21
CA ALA A 306 39.57 67.65 -57.37
C ALA A 306 38.15 67.10 -57.55
N GLY A 307 37.66 66.95 -58.78
CA GLY A 307 36.33 66.39 -59.05
C GLY A 307 36.19 64.94 -58.58
N ASN A 308 37.25 64.12 -58.70
CA ASN A 308 37.28 62.77 -58.14
C ASN A 308 37.19 62.76 -56.61
N LEU A 309 37.83 63.72 -55.92
CA LEU A 309 37.76 63.86 -54.46
C LEU A 309 36.38 64.36 -54.01
N GLU A 310 35.79 65.33 -54.70
CA GLU A 310 34.41 65.79 -54.45
C GLU A 310 33.40 64.66 -54.63
N GLN A 311 33.54 63.84 -55.69
CA GLN A 311 32.67 62.69 -55.91
C GLN A 311 32.91 61.54 -54.91
N GLN A 312 34.13 61.40 -54.37
CA GLN A 312 34.40 60.50 -53.24
C GLN A 312 33.77 61.03 -51.94
N MET A 313 33.82 62.34 -51.68
CA MET A 313 33.14 62.96 -50.54
C MET A 313 31.63 62.74 -50.62
N ALA A 314 30.98 63.05 -51.75
CA ALA A 314 29.55 62.82 -51.94
C ALA A 314 29.14 61.35 -51.76
N ASN A 315 29.96 60.40 -52.27
CA ASN A 315 29.75 58.96 -52.04
C ASN A 315 29.92 58.54 -50.57
N MET A 316 30.83 59.16 -49.83
CA MET A 316 31.03 58.88 -48.41
C MET A 316 29.92 59.50 -47.56
N GLU A 317 29.46 60.70 -47.90
CA GLU A 317 28.31 61.36 -47.27
C GLU A 317 27.04 60.54 -47.47
N ALA A 318 26.74 60.11 -48.71
CA ALA A 318 25.63 59.21 -49.01
C ALA A 318 25.68 57.92 -48.17
N LYS A 319 26.85 57.26 -48.06
CA LYS A 319 27.03 56.09 -47.19
C LYS A 319 26.82 56.40 -45.71
N THR A 320 27.19 57.60 -45.23
CA THR A 320 26.91 57.99 -43.85
C THR A 320 25.43 58.29 -43.60
N GLU A 321 24.71 58.82 -44.59
CA GLU A 321 23.25 58.97 -44.55
C GLU A 321 22.55 57.60 -44.57
N GLU A 322 22.98 56.66 -45.41
CA GLU A 322 22.49 55.27 -45.41
C GLU A 322 22.69 54.59 -44.04
N VAL A 323 23.87 54.74 -43.42
CA VAL A 323 24.15 54.20 -42.08
C VAL A 323 23.31 54.90 -41.00
N ARG A 324 23.02 56.20 -41.13
CA ARG A 324 22.10 56.93 -40.24
C ARG A 324 20.66 56.45 -40.40
N ALA A 325 20.21 56.17 -41.62
CA ALA A 325 18.88 55.65 -41.93
C ALA A 325 18.71 54.18 -41.49
N ALA A 326 19.77 53.37 -41.54
CA ALA A 326 19.77 51.99 -41.04
C ALA A 326 19.81 51.90 -39.50
N LYS A 327 20.34 52.91 -38.81
CA LYS A 327 20.45 52.95 -37.35
C LYS A 327 19.13 52.74 -36.59
N PRO A 328 18.00 53.42 -36.89
CA PRO A 328 16.72 53.14 -36.23
C PRO A 328 16.26 51.70 -36.45
N LEU A 329 16.37 51.16 -37.66
CA LEU A 329 16.00 49.77 -37.96
C LEU A 329 16.82 48.75 -37.13
N ILE A 330 18.10 49.02 -36.91
CA ILE A 330 18.96 48.19 -36.05
C ILE A 330 18.56 48.32 -34.57
N LEU A 331 18.17 49.51 -34.11
CA LEU A 331 17.69 49.73 -32.75
C LEU A 331 16.32 49.07 -32.50
N ASP A 332 15.41 49.13 -33.48
CA ASP A 332 14.11 48.45 -33.42
C ASP A 332 14.27 46.92 -33.45
N ALA A 333 15.17 46.40 -34.29
CA ALA A 333 15.52 44.98 -34.30
C ALA A 333 16.15 44.53 -32.96
N LEU A 334 16.98 45.37 -32.32
CA LEU A 334 17.50 45.13 -30.98
C LEU A 334 16.39 45.18 -29.91
N ALA A 335 15.45 46.10 -30.00
CA ALA A 335 14.31 46.18 -29.09
C ALA A 335 13.40 44.94 -29.21
N GLN A 336 13.12 44.48 -30.43
CA GLN A 336 12.39 43.24 -30.70
C GLN A 336 13.15 42.00 -30.21
N ALA A 337 14.47 41.93 -30.41
CA ALA A 337 15.29 40.84 -29.90
C ALA A 337 15.30 40.81 -28.36
N LEU A 338 15.31 41.97 -27.71
CA LEU A 338 15.22 42.09 -26.25
C LEU A 338 13.82 41.71 -25.74
N SER A 339 12.73 42.11 -26.41
CA SER A 339 11.37 41.73 -25.99
C SER A 339 11.11 40.23 -26.16
N VAL A 340 11.63 39.62 -27.22
CA VAL A 340 11.61 38.15 -27.39
C VAL A 340 12.47 37.46 -26.31
N PHE A 341 13.59 38.06 -25.91
CA PHE A 341 14.42 37.51 -24.83
C PHE A 341 13.72 37.60 -23.46
N THR A 342 13.05 38.71 -23.12
CA THR A 342 12.28 38.83 -21.87
C THR A 342 11.10 37.88 -21.86
N GLN A 343 10.35 37.77 -22.96
CA GLN A 343 9.24 36.81 -23.08
C GLN A 343 9.73 35.37 -22.86
N ARG A 344 10.81 34.95 -23.53
CA ARG A 344 11.40 33.62 -23.33
C ARG A 344 11.92 33.39 -21.91
N GLN A 345 12.39 34.43 -21.23
CA GLN A 345 12.83 34.35 -19.84
C GLN A 345 11.65 34.18 -18.88
N GLU A 346 10.50 34.78 -19.18
CA GLU A 346 9.24 34.58 -18.45
C GLU A 346 8.70 33.17 -18.68
N GLU A 347 8.61 32.72 -19.94
CA GLU A 347 8.24 31.35 -20.32
C GLU A 347 9.15 30.29 -19.65
N GLU A 348 10.47 30.51 -19.62
CA GLU A 348 11.41 29.63 -18.91
C GLU A 348 11.19 29.70 -17.38
N GLY A 349 10.82 30.86 -16.85
CA GLY A 349 10.45 31.07 -15.45
C GLY A 349 9.21 30.25 -15.05
N GLU A 350 8.17 30.29 -15.88
CA GLU A 350 6.92 29.52 -15.73
C GLU A 350 7.21 28.02 -15.83
N ALA A 351 7.89 27.56 -16.88
CA ALA A 351 8.28 26.15 -17.02
C ALA A 351 9.12 25.65 -15.83
N ARG A 352 10.01 26.48 -15.29
CA ARG A 352 10.77 26.19 -14.05
C ARG A 352 9.87 26.15 -12.81
N ALA A 353 8.81 26.95 -12.74
CA ALA A 353 7.83 26.94 -11.65
C ALA A 353 6.94 25.68 -11.72
N GLU A 354 6.43 25.33 -12.89
CA GLU A 354 5.70 24.08 -13.16
C GLU A 354 6.55 22.86 -12.83
N HIS A 355 7.80 22.80 -13.29
CA HIS A 355 8.72 21.71 -12.96
C HIS A 355 8.92 21.56 -11.44
N ARG A 356 9.00 22.67 -10.69
CA ARG A 356 9.03 22.64 -9.21
C ARG A 356 7.72 22.14 -8.62
N GLN A 357 6.57 22.48 -9.19
CA GLN A 357 5.26 21.99 -8.77
C GLN A 357 5.12 20.48 -9.02
N VAL A 358 5.42 20.00 -10.22
CA VAL A 358 5.43 18.58 -10.58
C VAL A 358 6.39 17.81 -9.68
N ARG A 359 7.61 18.32 -9.44
CA ARG A 359 8.58 17.71 -8.51
C ARG A 359 8.06 17.66 -7.06
N ARG A 360 7.31 18.66 -6.60
CA ARG A 360 6.64 18.64 -5.28
C ARG A 360 5.50 17.61 -5.24
N GLN A 361 4.69 17.51 -6.29
CA GLN A 361 3.62 16.50 -6.42
C GLN A 361 4.19 15.08 -6.45
N LEU A 362 5.24 14.84 -7.24
CA LEU A 362 5.98 13.57 -7.28
C LEU A 362 6.60 13.22 -5.92
N GLY A 363 7.13 14.23 -5.20
CA GLY A 363 7.61 14.05 -3.83
C GLY A 363 6.49 13.66 -2.83
N ARG A 364 5.25 14.13 -3.04
CA ARG A 364 4.08 13.76 -2.23
C ARG A 364 3.58 12.36 -2.59
N SER A 365 3.49 12.01 -3.88
CA SER A 365 3.06 10.68 -4.32
C SER A 365 4.08 9.60 -3.92
N LYS A 366 5.38 9.89 -4.00
CA LYS A 366 6.44 9.00 -3.49
C LYS A 366 6.27 8.71 -1.99
N ARG A 367 6.07 9.73 -1.15
CA ARG A 367 5.84 9.51 0.30
C ARG A 367 4.58 8.68 0.55
N ARG A 368 3.47 8.96 -0.13
CA ARG A 368 2.24 8.15 -0.03
C ARG A 368 2.45 6.70 -0.45
N LEU A 369 3.32 6.45 -1.44
CA LEU A 369 3.70 5.09 -1.84
C LEU A 369 4.56 4.42 -0.77
N GLU A 370 5.54 5.12 -0.20
CA GLU A 370 6.38 4.64 0.91
C GLU A 370 5.53 4.33 2.16
N GLU A 371 4.58 5.18 2.50
CA GLU A 371 3.58 4.97 3.56
C GLU A 371 2.72 3.71 3.31
N ARG A 372 2.21 3.53 2.07
CA ARG A 372 1.44 2.33 1.69
C ARG A 372 2.30 1.06 1.74
N VAL A 373 3.55 1.11 1.28
CA VAL A 373 4.48 -0.03 1.35
C VAL A 373 4.81 -0.37 2.80
N ALA A 374 5.07 0.62 3.66
CA ALA A 374 5.27 0.41 5.10
C ALA A 374 4.02 -0.21 5.76
N SER A 375 2.82 0.24 5.38
CA SER A 375 1.55 -0.36 5.83
C SER A 375 1.42 -1.82 5.38
N ILE A 376 1.69 -2.14 4.11
CA ILE A 376 1.66 -3.52 3.59
C ILE A 376 2.64 -4.41 4.35
N VAL A 377 3.86 -3.92 4.63
CA VAL A 377 4.86 -4.66 5.44
C VAL A 377 4.40 -4.86 6.88
N LYS A 378 3.70 -3.90 7.49
CA LYS A 378 3.11 -4.04 8.83
C LYS A 378 2.01 -5.10 8.84
N HIS A 379 1.02 -4.99 7.95
CA HIS A 379 -0.08 -5.95 7.84
C HIS A 379 0.44 -7.36 7.47
N GLY A 380 1.48 -7.47 6.63
CA GLY A 380 2.12 -8.75 6.30
C GLY A 380 2.84 -9.42 7.49
N LYS A 381 3.25 -8.66 8.52
CA LYS A 381 3.74 -9.22 9.79
C LYS A 381 2.59 -9.68 10.67
N GLU A 382 1.51 -8.90 10.74
CA GLU A 382 0.30 -9.23 11.50
C GLU A 382 -0.36 -10.51 10.96
N ILE A 383 -0.45 -10.68 9.63
CA ILE A 383 -0.93 -11.91 9.00
C ILE A 383 -0.08 -13.12 9.40
N LYS A 384 1.26 -13.02 9.33
CA LYS A 384 2.16 -14.13 9.71
C LYS A 384 2.05 -14.53 11.18
N GLU A 385 1.78 -13.57 12.07
CA GLU A 385 1.55 -13.86 13.48
C GLU A 385 0.19 -14.52 13.71
N MET A 386 -0.87 -14.09 13.00
CA MET A 386 -2.16 -14.80 13.03
C MET A 386 -2.07 -16.21 12.43
N GLU A 387 -1.31 -16.40 11.34
CA GLU A 387 -1.04 -17.73 10.76
C GLU A 387 -0.34 -18.65 11.77
N ARG A 388 0.66 -18.12 12.51
CA ARG A 388 1.34 -18.83 13.60
C ARG A 388 0.37 -19.24 14.70
N GLN A 389 -0.48 -18.32 15.17
CA GLN A 389 -1.49 -18.59 16.19
C GLN A 389 -2.53 -19.63 15.74
N VAL A 390 -3.00 -19.56 14.49
CA VAL A 390 -3.90 -20.57 13.89
C VAL A 390 -3.21 -21.94 13.82
N GLN A 391 -1.91 -21.98 13.53
CA GLN A 391 -1.16 -23.24 13.48
C GLN A 391 -0.91 -23.83 14.87
N GLU A 392 -0.65 -23.00 15.88
CA GLU A 392 -0.55 -23.39 17.30
C GLU A 392 -1.91 -23.93 17.81
N LEU A 393 -3.02 -23.25 17.52
CA LEU A 393 -4.37 -23.73 17.84
C LEU A 393 -4.69 -25.08 17.17
N ARG A 394 -4.35 -25.25 15.89
CA ARG A 394 -4.51 -26.54 15.18
C ARG A 394 -3.69 -27.67 15.80
N GLN A 395 -2.50 -27.37 16.34
CA GLN A 395 -1.69 -28.34 17.06
C GLN A 395 -2.31 -28.68 18.43
N ALA A 396 -2.81 -27.69 19.16
CA ALA A 396 -3.53 -27.88 20.42
C ALA A 396 -4.80 -28.73 20.20
N ASP A 397 -5.59 -28.45 19.17
CA ASP A 397 -6.76 -29.25 18.79
C ASP A 397 -6.39 -30.70 18.45
N ALA A 398 -5.28 -30.92 17.73
CA ALA A 398 -4.81 -32.26 17.39
C ALA A 398 -4.35 -33.04 18.64
N ILE A 399 -3.76 -32.36 19.63
CA ILE A 399 -3.40 -32.94 20.93
C ILE A 399 -4.68 -33.25 21.73
N ASN A 400 -5.61 -32.29 21.85
CA ASN A 400 -6.87 -32.45 22.57
C ASN A 400 -7.70 -33.60 22.00
N ARG A 401 -7.81 -33.73 20.66
CA ARG A 401 -8.49 -34.87 20.02
C ARG A 401 -7.86 -36.22 20.39
N ARG A 402 -6.52 -36.31 20.43
CA ARG A 402 -5.81 -37.52 20.84
C ARG A 402 -6.02 -37.86 22.32
N VAL A 403 -6.09 -36.85 23.19
CA VAL A 403 -6.40 -37.03 24.62
C VAL A 403 -7.85 -37.49 24.78
N SER A 404 -8.82 -36.80 24.19
CA SER A 404 -10.23 -37.20 24.23
C SER A 404 -10.48 -38.60 23.67
N GLN A 405 -9.78 -38.99 22.59
CA GLN A 405 -9.86 -40.33 22.05
C GLN A 405 -9.32 -41.39 23.03
N ARG A 406 -8.16 -41.16 23.65
CA ARG A 406 -7.63 -42.06 24.69
C ARG A 406 -8.58 -42.18 25.87
N ASN A 407 -9.14 -41.07 26.35
CA ASN A 407 -10.10 -41.08 27.45
C ASN A 407 -11.38 -41.85 27.07
N GLN A 408 -11.81 -41.81 25.80
CA GLN A 408 -12.93 -42.63 25.29
C GLN A 408 -12.57 -44.11 25.19
N GLU A 409 -11.35 -44.45 24.77
CA GLU A 409 -10.85 -45.83 24.72
C GLU A 409 -10.72 -46.42 26.14
N GLU A 410 -10.22 -45.63 27.10
CA GLU A 410 -10.12 -45.98 28.52
C GLU A 410 -11.50 -46.18 29.16
N ALA A 411 -12.42 -45.22 29.01
CA ALA A 411 -13.80 -45.34 29.51
C ALA A 411 -14.57 -46.51 28.87
N CYS A 412 -14.31 -46.85 27.60
CA CYS A 412 -14.83 -48.07 26.98
C CYS A 412 -14.25 -49.33 27.63
N GLY A 413 -12.95 -49.33 27.94
CA GLY A 413 -12.27 -50.42 28.65
C GLY A 413 -12.84 -50.65 30.05
N ASP A 414 -13.03 -49.58 30.82
CA ASP A 414 -13.64 -49.62 32.16
C ASP A 414 -15.09 -50.11 32.10
N LEU A 415 -15.88 -49.65 31.13
CA LEU A 415 -17.26 -50.12 30.92
C LEU A 415 -17.30 -51.64 30.64
N GLU A 416 -16.36 -52.17 29.85
CA GLU A 416 -16.26 -53.61 29.59
C GLU A 416 -15.74 -54.40 30.81
N ALA A 417 -14.89 -53.80 31.66
CA ALA A 417 -14.48 -54.39 32.93
C ALA A 417 -15.66 -54.47 33.92
N GLU A 418 -16.42 -53.39 34.06
CA GLU A 418 -17.64 -53.35 34.89
C GLU A 418 -18.73 -54.29 34.36
N LYS A 419 -18.96 -54.38 33.05
CA LYS A 419 -19.86 -55.40 32.47
C LYS A 419 -19.47 -56.82 32.88
N LYS A 420 -18.16 -57.16 32.84
CA LYS A 420 -17.67 -58.46 33.29
C LYS A 420 -17.89 -58.67 34.79
N SER A 421 -17.63 -57.64 35.60
CA SER A 421 -17.92 -57.64 37.05
C SER A 421 -19.40 -57.90 37.33
N VAL A 422 -20.30 -57.17 36.67
CA VAL A 422 -21.76 -57.36 36.77
C VAL A 422 -22.19 -58.76 36.33
N CYS A 423 -21.62 -59.31 35.25
CA CYS A 423 -21.89 -60.69 34.84
C CYS A 423 -21.48 -61.71 35.92
N LEU A 424 -20.28 -61.59 36.48
CA LEU A 424 -19.80 -62.45 37.57
C LEU A 424 -20.71 -62.35 38.81
N LEU A 425 -21.06 -61.13 39.22
CA LEU A 425 -21.99 -60.89 40.34
C LEU A 425 -23.40 -61.44 40.07
N GLN A 426 -23.87 -61.43 38.82
CA GLN A 426 -25.12 -62.08 38.44
C GLN A 426 -25.03 -63.62 38.50
N GLU A 427 -23.89 -64.21 38.15
CA GLU A 427 -23.65 -65.65 38.31
C GLU A 427 -23.56 -66.07 39.77
N GLU A 428 -22.85 -65.30 40.61
CA GLU A 428 -22.85 -65.50 42.06
C GLU A 428 -24.24 -65.35 42.66
N LYS A 429 -25.01 -64.34 42.25
CA LYS A 429 -26.42 -64.18 42.66
C LYS A 429 -27.26 -65.41 42.29
N LYS A 430 -27.14 -65.92 41.05
CA LYS A 430 -27.83 -67.14 40.61
C LYS A 430 -27.41 -68.36 41.46
N ARG A 431 -26.13 -68.49 41.78
CA ARG A 431 -25.59 -69.56 42.65
C ARG A 431 -26.13 -69.47 44.09
N LEU A 432 -26.15 -68.26 44.66
CA LEU A 432 -26.68 -68.03 46.01
C LEU A 432 -28.20 -68.29 46.07
N CYS A 433 -28.97 -67.87 45.07
CA CYS A 433 -30.40 -68.21 44.99
C CYS A 433 -30.64 -69.73 45.01
N ARG A 434 -29.87 -70.52 44.24
CA ARG A 434 -29.97 -72.00 44.28
C ARG A 434 -29.67 -72.56 45.66
N LEU A 435 -28.60 -72.11 46.31
CA LEU A 435 -28.25 -72.53 47.68
C LEU A 435 -29.32 -72.16 48.72
N LEU A 436 -30.00 -71.03 48.53
CA LEU A 436 -31.11 -70.60 49.39
C LEU A 436 -32.37 -71.43 49.16
N GLU A 437 -32.71 -71.74 47.91
CA GLU A 437 -33.81 -72.66 47.59
C GLU A 437 -33.54 -74.06 48.14
N GLU A 438 -32.31 -74.58 48.03
CA GLU A 438 -31.89 -75.84 48.62
C GLU A 438 -32.03 -75.81 50.15
N ARG A 439 -31.48 -74.79 50.83
CA ARG A 439 -31.64 -74.63 52.29
C ARG A 439 -33.11 -74.54 52.69
N ARG A 440 -33.90 -73.74 51.97
CA ARG A 440 -35.34 -73.60 52.20
C ARG A 440 -36.05 -74.95 52.08
N ARG A 441 -35.78 -75.74 51.02
CA ARG A 441 -36.31 -77.10 50.87
C ARG A 441 -35.90 -78.02 52.03
N THR A 442 -34.64 -77.97 52.49
CA THR A 442 -34.22 -78.76 53.67
C THR A 442 -34.90 -78.31 54.97
N GLN A 443 -35.14 -77.01 55.13
CA GLN A 443 -35.85 -76.45 56.28
C GLN A 443 -37.35 -76.80 56.26
N GLU A 444 -37.99 -76.72 55.09
CA GLU A 444 -39.38 -77.14 54.87
C GLU A 444 -39.54 -78.65 55.12
N ALA A 445 -38.60 -79.47 54.63
CA ALA A 445 -38.58 -80.92 54.90
C ALA A 445 -38.38 -81.24 56.39
N HIS A 446 -37.43 -80.59 57.07
CA HIS A 446 -37.24 -80.74 58.52
C HIS A 446 -38.46 -80.23 59.31
N ALA A 447 -39.09 -79.13 58.89
CA ALA A 447 -40.31 -78.63 59.50
C ALA A 447 -41.49 -79.58 59.30
N ALA A 448 -41.57 -80.28 58.16
CA ALA A 448 -42.55 -81.32 57.89
C ALA A 448 -42.29 -82.57 58.75
N ASP A 449 -41.04 -83.06 58.84
CA ASP A 449 -40.67 -84.16 59.75
C ASP A 449 -41.03 -83.83 61.19
N MET A 450 -40.56 -82.70 61.72
CA MET A 450 -40.84 -82.28 63.09
C MET A 450 -42.35 -82.11 63.33
N SER A 451 -43.10 -81.59 62.37
CA SER A 451 -44.57 -81.49 62.48
C SER A 451 -45.23 -82.88 62.45
N SER A 452 -44.69 -83.84 61.69
CA SER A 452 -45.14 -85.23 61.69
C SER A 452 -44.85 -85.90 63.06
N ARG A 453 -43.65 -85.72 63.62
CA ARG A 453 -43.23 -86.25 64.93
C ARG A 453 -44.03 -85.64 66.08
N VAL A 454 -44.33 -84.35 66.03
CA VAL A 454 -45.26 -83.66 66.95
C VAL A 454 -46.67 -84.22 66.80
N SER A 455 -47.15 -84.47 65.57
CA SER A 455 -48.48 -85.08 65.38
C SER A 455 -48.55 -86.52 65.89
N ALA A 456 -47.48 -87.31 65.73
CA ALA A 456 -47.37 -88.69 66.22
C ALA A 456 -47.30 -88.75 67.75
N THR A 457 -46.47 -87.92 68.39
CA THR A 457 -46.44 -87.81 69.86
C THR A 457 -47.75 -87.28 70.43
N ARG A 458 -48.43 -86.34 69.76
CA ARG A 458 -49.76 -85.86 70.16
C ARG A 458 -50.84 -86.93 70.03
N ARG A 459 -50.80 -87.78 68.99
CA ARG A 459 -51.64 -88.99 68.88
C ARG A 459 -51.33 -89.99 69.99
N ARG A 460 -50.05 -90.27 70.25
CA ARG A 460 -49.61 -91.19 71.31
C ARG A 460 -50.03 -90.72 72.71
N HIS A 461 -50.00 -89.41 72.97
CA HIS A 461 -50.50 -88.83 74.20
C HIS A 461 -52.04 -88.97 74.32
N GLN A 462 -52.78 -88.84 73.22
CA GLN A 462 -54.23 -89.12 73.19
C GLN A 462 -54.56 -90.62 73.35
N GLU A 463 -53.69 -91.53 72.91
CA GLU A 463 -53.77 -92.96 73.20
C GLU A 463 -53.56 -93.23 74.69
N LEU A 464 -52.47 -92.70 75.27
CA LEU A 464 -52.17 -92.83 76.70
C LEU A 464 -53.31 -92.29 77.59
N LEU A 465 -53.89 -91.13 77.26
CA LEU A 465 -55.05 -90.60 77.99
C LEU A 465 -56.30 -91.49 77.89
N ARG A 466 -56.44 -92.31 76.83
CA ARG A 466 -57.52 -93.31 76.70
C ARG A 466 -57.19 -94.59 77.47
N GLU A 467 -55.93 -95.00 77.52
CA GLU A 467 -55.45 -96.13 78.33
C GLU A 467 -55.59 -95.82 79.83
N GLU A 468 -55.25 -94.61 80.25
CA GLU A 468 -55.43 -94.09 81.62
C GLU A 468 -56.92 -94.04 82.00
N ALA A 469 -57.79 -93.56 81.10
CA ALA A 469 -59.24 -93.60 81.28
C ALA A 469 -59.84 -95.03 81.28
N ALA A 470 -59.16 -96.02 80.69
CA ALA A 470 -59.57 -97.42 80.73
C ALA A 470 -59.11 -98.12 82.02
N LEU A 471 -57.94 -97.77 82.57
CA LEU A 471 -57.43 -98.29 83.84
C LEU A 471 -58.27 -97.84 85.04
N GLY A 472 -58.90 -96.66 84.98
CA GLY A 472 -59.84 -96.18 86.00
C GLY A 472 -61.15 -96.97 86.16
N ARG A 473 -61.36 -98.09 85.45
CA ARG A 473 -62.60 -98.90 85.46
C ARG A 473 -62.49 -100.31 86.04
N ARG A 474 -61.39 -100.66 86.73
CA ARG A 474 -61.27 -101.94 87.45
C ARG A 474 -60.82 -101.82 88.92
N GLU A 475 -61.83 -101.70 89.79
CA GLU A 475 -61.92 -102.36 91.11
C GLU A 475 -61.11 -101.78 92.32
N PRO A 476 -61.44 -102.13 93.60
CA PRO A 476 -61.97 -101.10 94.51
C PRO A 476 -61.34 -101.00 95.94
N ARG A 477 -61.73 -99.93 96.65
CA ARG A 477 -61.75 -99.70 98.13
C ARG A 477 -60.70 -100.41 99.02
N GLY A 478 -59.78 -99.62 99.56
CA GLY A 478 -58.97 -99.89 100.77
C GLY A 478 -58.50 -98.55 101.39
N ALA A 479 -58.18 -98.50 102.68
CA ALA A 479 -58.03 -97.24 103.45
C ALA A 479 -56.64 -97.02 104.07
N GLY A 480 -56.35 -95.75 104.41
CA GLY A 480 -55.18 -95.27 105.18
C GLY A 480 -53.86 -95.30 104.42
N GLU A 481 -52.85 -94.47 104.71
CA GLU A 481 -52.65 -93.24 105.50
C GLU A 481 -51.13 -92.92 105.38
N LEU A 482 -50.67 -91.71 105.72
CA LEU A 482 -49.26 -91.26 105.70
C LEU A 482 -48.56 -91.14 104.31
N GLU A 483 -47.63 -90.22 104.03
CA GLU A 483 -47.36 -88.86 104.56
C GLU A 483 -46.32 -88.14 103.64
N LEU A 484 -46.04 -86.85 103.91
CA LEU A 484 -44.78 -86.12 103.59
C LEU A 484 -44.32 -85.86 102.13
N HIS A 485 -44.70 -84.65 101.66
CA HIS A 485 -43.80 -83.52 101.30
C HIS A 485 -42.86 -83.49 100.05
N LEU A 486 -42.66 -82.24 99.57
CA LEU A 486 -41.69 -81.72 98.56
C LEU A 486 -41.92 -82.09 97.06
N ALA A 487 -41.58 -81.26 96.05
CA ALA A 487 -41.42 -79.80 95.92
C ALA A 487 -41.28 -79.43 94.41
N HIS A 488 -41.57 -78.17 94.04
CA HIS A 488 -41.10 -77.45 92.80
C HIS A 488 -41.34 -78.10 91.40
N VAL A 489 -42.20 -77.55 90.51
CA VAL A 489 -41.98 -76.34 89.67
C VAL A 489 -40.64 -76.41 88.88
N PRO A 490 -40.62 -76.33 87.53
CA PRO A 490 -41.24 -75.22 86.79
C PRO A 490 -42.01 -75.51 85.49
N ARG A 491 -42.81 -74.51 85.12
CA ARG A 491 -43.47 -74.31 83.82
C ARG A 491 -42.51 -73.69 82.79
N LEU A 492 -42.63 -74.09 81.52
CA LEU A 492 -42.29 -73.28 80.34
C LEU A 492 -43.45 -73.44 79.34
N SER A 493 -44.26 -72.40 79.12
CA SER A 493 -44.07 -71.34 78.11
C SER A 493 -44.30 -71.82 76.65
N PRO A 494 -45.44 -71.48 76.03
CA PRO A 494 -45.67 -71.67 74.59
C PRO A 494 -45.20 -70.45 73.80
N VAL A 495 -44.23 -70.63 72.89
CA VAL A 495 -43.87 -69.61 71.88
C VAL A 495 -44.37 -70.07 70.52
N ALA A 496 -45.23 -69.26 69.92
CA ALA A 496 -45.76 -69.50 68.57
C ALA A 496 -44.76 -69.05 67.49
N ARG A 497 -44.86 -69.70 66.32
CA ARG A 497 -44.28 -69.27 65.03
C ARG A 497 -44.85 -67.88 64.64
N ILE A 498 -44.27 -67.09 63.72
CA ILE A 498 -44.22 -67.33 62.26
C ILE A 498 -43.23 -66.33 61.58
N PHE A 499 -42.39 -66.85 60.67
CA PHE A 499 -41.92 -66.39 59.32
C PHE A 499 -41.95 -64.88 58.95
N GLN A 500 -41.22 -64.27 58.00
CA GLN A 500 -40.12 -64.58 57.01
C GLN A 500 -39.64 -63.21 56.42
N ASP A 501 -38.62 -63.01 55.55
CA ASP A 501 -37.63 -63.87 54.88
C ASP A 501 -36.31 -63.13 54.52
N VAL A 502 -35.22 -63.89 54.35
CA VAL A 502 -34.19 -63.86 53.25
C VAL A 502 -33.49 -62.56 52.72
N ASN A 503 -32.16 -62.71 52.56
CA ASN A 503 -31.20 -62.01 51.66
C ASN A 503 -30.64 -60.61 52.00
N SER A 504 -29.35 -60.30 51.72
CA SER A 504 -28.20 -61.15 51.29
C SER A 504 -26.86 -60.39 51.35
N GLY A 505 -25.77 -61.11 51.65
CA GLY A 505 -24.37 -60.70 51.43
C GLY A 505 -23.84 -59.56 52.32
N SER A 506 -22.54 -59.32 52.45
CA SER A 506 -21.31 -60.10 52.29
C SER A 506 -20.17 -59.11 52.55
N LEU A 507 -19.25 -59.44 53.47
CA LEU A 507 -17.85 -59.00 53.50
C LEU A 507 -17.49 -57.48 53.37
N ARG A 508 -17.09 -56.90 54.52
CA ARG A 508 -15.72 -56.40 54.84
C ARG A 508 -14.66 -56.32 53.70
N PRO A 509 -13.56 -55.51 53.81
CA PRO A 509 -13.24 -54.47 54.82
C PRO A 509 -12.43 -53.23 54.33
N SER A 510 -12.01 -52.39 55.28
CA SER A 510 -10.66 -51.77 55.38
C SER A 510 -10.24 -50.52 54.57
N ARG A 511 -9.87 -49.50 55.37
CA ARG A 511 -8.56 -48.76 55.37
C ARG A 511 -8.33 -47.54 54.46
N LEU A 512 -7.83 -46.49 55.14
CA LEU A 512 -6.86 -45.47 54.68
C LEU A 512 -7.39 -44.46 53.61
N SER A 513 -6.95 -43.20 53.54
CA SER A 513 -6.17 -42.33 54.45
C SER A 513 -6.06 -40.91 53.83
N CYS A 514 -5.65 -39.92 54.64
CA CYS A 514 -5.10 -38.61 54.21
C CYS A 514 -6.13 -37.57 53.69
N LEU A 515 -6.09 -36.32 54.20
CA LEU A 515 -5.47 -35.11 53.60
C LEU A 515 -6.16 -34.68 52.28
N GLN A 516 -6.48 -33.42 51.99
CA GLN A 516 -6.16 -32.13 52.64
C GLN A 516 -7.04 -31.03 52.04
N ALA A 517 -7.38 -29.99 52.83
CA ALA A 517 -7.84 -28.67 52.35
C ALA A 517 -9.14 -28.67 51.48
N GLU A 518 -9.79 -27.55 51.14
CA GLU A 518 -9.52 -26.12 51.36
C GLU A 518 -10.74 -25.43 51.99
N SER A 519 -10.53 -24.35 52.75
CA SER A 519 -11.61 -23.48 53.24
C SER A 519 -11.38 -22.02 52.84
N ARG A 520 -12.29 -21.51 52.03
CA ARG A 520 -12.62 -20.09 51.82
C ARG A 520 -14.13 -20.01 51.59
N PRO A 521 -14.81 -18.96 52.07
CA PRO A 521 -15.02 -17.80 51.20
C PRO A 521 -14.98 -16.44 51.93
N SER A 522 -15.45 -15.39 51.25
CA SER A 522 -15.47 -13.96 51.62
C SER A 522 -14.12 -13.23 51.53
N GLY A 523 -14.07 -11.96 51.11
CA GLY A 523 -15.16 -11.15 50.56
C GLY A 523 -14.73 -9.74 50.15
N GLU A 524 -15.57 -9.10 49.34
CA GLU A 524 -15.83 -7.66 49.24
C GLU A 524 -14.75 -6.62 48.84
N ALA A 525 -15.16 -5.81 47.85
CA ALA A 525 -15.16 -4.34 47.86
C ALA A 525 -13.88 -3.51 47.60
N ALA A 526 -13.87 -2.96 46.38
CA ALA A 526 -14.06 -1.51 46.12
C ALA A 526 -12.86 -0.54 45.93
N LYS A 527 -13.05 0.27 44.87
CA LYS A 527 -12.75 1.72 44.74
C LYS A 527 -11.28 2.23 44.67
N ARG A 528 -10.94 2.64 43.43
CA ARG A 528 -10.52 4.01 43.02
C ARG A 528 -9.09 4.54 43.34
N ARG A 529 -8.60 5.30 42.34
CA ARG A 529 -7.71 6.50 42.34
C ARG A 529 -6.17 6.34 42.26
N TYR A 530 -5.66 6.89 41.14
CA TYR A 530 -4.59 7.93 41.04
C TYR A 530 -3.23 7.74 41.76
N THR A 531 -2.18 7.57 40.94
CA THR A 531 -0.92 8.38 40.85
C THR A 531 -0.25 7.99 39.52
N SER A 532 0.28 8.82 38.61
CA SER A 532 0.96 10.13 38.61
C SER A 532 2.44 10.14 39.08
N SER A 533 3.35 9.87 38.14
CA SER A 533 4.77 10.27 38.13
C SER A 533 5.27 10.09 36.67
N ALA A 534 5.85 11.03 35.91
CA ALA A 534 6.52 12.30 36.19
C ALA A 534 7.68 12.16 37.21
N GLY A 535 8.96 12.34 36.85
CA GLY A 535 9.57 12.58 35.53
C GLY A 535 11.03 13.07 35.69
N ALA A 536 11.92 12.74 34.76
CA ALA A 536 13.31 13.25 34.63
C ALA A 536 13.97 12.62 33.38
N ALA A 537 14.90 13.24 32.65
CA ALA A 537 15.32 14.64 32.60
C ALA A 537 15.99 14.93 31.24
N LEU A 538 16.13 16.20 30.88
CA LEU A 538 16.93 16.64 29.72
C LEU A 538 18.41 16.25 29.86
N LYS A 539 19.05 15.87 28.73
CA LYS A 539 20.44 16.25 28.37
C LYS A 539 20.85 15.77 26.97
N SER A 540 20.83 16.69 26.01
CA SER A 540 21.99 16.89 25.13
C SER A 540 23.01 17.78 25.89
N PRO A 541 24.29 17.96 25.48
CA PRO A 541 24.86 17.74 24.13
C PRO A 541 26.30 17.16 24.11
N GLN A 542 26.97 17.32 22.95
CA GLN A 542 28.43 17.44 22.72
C GLN A 542 29.33 16.23 22.35
N THR A 543 29.97 16.42 21.19
CA THR A 543 31.39 16.15 20.82
C THR A 543 31.96 14.72 20.69
N LYS A 544 32.22 14.35 19.43
CA LYS A 544 33.55 14.07 18.81
C LYS A 544 33.38 14.41 17.30
N MET A 545 34.09 15.31 16.61
CA MET A 545 35.49 15.78 16.57
C MET A 545 36.52 14.77 16.07
N ALA A 546 37.44 15.27 15.22
CA ALA A 546 38.38 14.58 14.30
C ALA A 546 37.71 13.90 13.09
N SER A 547 38.14 14.11 11.83
CA SER A 547 39.20 14.93 11.23
C SER A 547 38.77 15.30 9.79
N GLY A 548 39.19 16.39 9.13
CA GLY A 548 40.35 17.24 9.33
C GLY A 548 41.09 17.42 7.99
N GLY A 549 40.59 18.30 7.12
CA GLY A 549 41.12 18.53 5.76
C GLY A 549 41.06 20.01 5.36
N ARG A 550 42.11 20.77 5.71
CA ARG A 550 42.31 22.18 5.33
C ARG A 550 42.90 22.20 3.90
N GLY A 551 42.71 23.20 3.04
CA GLY A 551 42.04 24.50 3.17
C GLY A 551 42.68 25.53 2.21
N ARG A 552 42.24 26.80 2.28
CA ARG A 552 42.66 27.98 1.46
C ARG A 552 42.09 27.95 0.03
N ALA A 553 41.23 28.87 -0.44
CA ALA A 553 41.08 30.33 -0.30
C ALA A 553 41.80 31.15 -1.40
N ALA A 554 40.98 31.62 -2.35
CA ALA A 554 41.04 32.88 -3.09
C ALA A 554 42.35 33.35 -3.76
N ARG A 555 42.29 33.52 -5.10
CA ARG A 555 42.45 34.85 -5.72
C ARG A 555 41.90 34.95 -7.15
N TRP A 556 41.76 36.20 -7.58
CA TRP A 556 41.18 36.70 -8.82
C TRP A 556 42.13 36.61 -10.05
N ARG A 557 41.54 36.92 -11.23
CA ARG A 557 42.16 37.23 -12.54
C ARG A 557 42.64 36.01 -13.32
N SER A 558 42.71 35.99 -14.65
CA SER A 558 42.02 36.74 -15.73
C SER A 558 42.47 36.09 -17.06
N ARG A 559 41.61 36.07 -18.09
CA ARG A 559 41.96 35.89 -19.53
C ARG A 559 42.95 34.77 -19.92
N SER A 560 42.47 33.78 -20.68
CA SER A 560 42.91 33.58 -22.09
C SER A 560 42.25 32.37 -22.76
N GLN A 561 41.55 32.61 -23.87
CA GLN A 561 41.37 31.65 -24.99
C GLN A 561 42.73 31.41 -25.69
N PRO A 562 42.87 30.50 -26.70
CA PRO A 562 41.84 29.67 -27.35
C PRO A 562 42.15 28.16 -27.45
N CYS A 563 41.11 27.37 -27.72
CA CYS A 563 41.26 26.04 -28.32
C CYS A 563 41.34 26.16 -29.84
N ALA A 564 42.16 25.33 -30.50
CA ALA A 564 42.20 25.19 -31.95
C ALA A 564 42.51 23.74 -32.36
N LEU A 565 42.09 23.38 -33.58
CA LEU A 565 42.40 22.14 -34.33
C LEU A 565 41.64 20.89 -33.82
N ARG A 566 40.66 20.36 -34.58
CA ARG A 566 40.72 19.45 -35.77
C ARG A 566 40.67 17.96 -35.35
N SER A 567 40.14 17.01 -36.12
CA SER A 567 39.18 16.97 -37.26
C SER A 567 38.89 15.49 -37.62
N HIS A 568 37.95 15.24 -38.55
CA HIS A 568 37.53 13.92 -39.11
C HIS A 568 36.39 13.21 -38.34
N SER A 569 35.38 12.59 -38.99
CA SER A 569 35.13 12.39 -40.44
C SER A 569 33.65 12.08 -40.76
N GLN A 570 33.08 12.75 -41.79
CA GLN A 570 32.18 12.25 -42.86
C GLN A 570 30.85 11.50 -42.49
N PRO A 571 29.82 11.38 -43.39
CA PRO A 571 29.91 11.38 -44.86
C PRO A 571 28.96 12.28 -45.67
N ALA A 572 29.22 12.21 -46.98
CA ALA A 572 28.69 12.98 -48.10
C ALA A 572 27.15 13.09 -48.28
N ARG A 573 26.74 14.21 -48.88
CA ARG A 573 25.86 14.24 -50.06
C ARG A 573 26.25 15.40 -50.98
N ALA A 574 26.17 15.19 -52.28
CA ALA A 574 26.58 16.16 -53.30
C ALA A 574 25.38 16.92 -53.86
N PHE A 575 25.53 18.23 -54.07
CA PHE A 575 24.80 18.99 -55.07
C PHE A 575 25.73 20.08 -55.65
N ARG A 576 25.60 20.37 -56.95
CA ARG A 576 26.52 21.24 -57.68
C ARG A 576 26.20 22.72 -57.49
N CYS A 577 27.22 23.55 -57.46
CA CYS A 577 27.09 25.00 -57.56
C CYS A 577 26.63 25.42 -58.98
N THR A 578 25.80 26.45 -59.03
CA THR A 578 25.69 27.38 -60.15
C THR A 578 25.87 28.78 -59.60
N ASP A 579 26.89 29.52 -60.06
CA ASP A 579 26.88 30.97 -60.02
C ASP A 579 28.03 31.59 -60.85
N ALA A 580 27.94 32.91 -61.05
CA ALA A 580 28.97 33.84 -61.55
C ALA A 580 29.15 34.04 -63.09
N THR A 581 28.26 34.89 -63.63
CA THR A 581 28.56 36.19 -64.28
C THR A 581 29.48 36.34 -65.53
N ALA A 582 28.93 37.15 -66.46
CA ALA A 582 29.58 38.20 -67.30
C ALA A 582 30.36 37.84 -68.58
N ARG A 583 29.84 38.30 -69.74
CA ARG A 583 30.38 39.46 -70.52
C ARG A 583 29.53 39.82 -71.76
N GLU A 584 29.79 40.98 -72.33
CA GLU A 584 28.96 41.66 -73.35
C GLU A 584 29.40 41.43 -74.81
N ARG A 585 28.40 41.35 -75.73
CA ARG A 585 28.37 41.93 -77.12
C ARG A 585 29.45 41.48 -78.16
N PRO A 586 29.36 41.80 -79.48
CA PRO A 586 28.31 42.54 -80.24
C PRO A 586 27.80 41.89 -81.58
N LEU A 587 26.69 42.45 -82.10
CA LEU A 587 26.33 42.73 -83.53
C LEU A 587 26.48 41.70 -84.68
N SER A 588 25.33 41.24 -85.23
CA SER A 588 24.96 41.28 -86.67
C SER A 588 23.49 40.82 -86.84
N ARG A 589 22.49 41.63 -87.26
CA ARG A 589 22.20 42.21 -88.59
C ARG A 589 21.75 41.18 -89.66
N GLN A 590 20.43 41.00 -89.83
CA GLN A 590 19.62 40.75 -91.06
C GLN A 590 18.25 40.17 -90.65
N ARG A 591 17.11 40.86 -90.86
CA ARG A 591 16.27 41.03 -92.08
C ARG A 591 15.01 40.13 -92.01
N SER A 592 13.82 40.74 -92.20
CA SER A 592 12.56 40.21 -92.80
C SER A 592 12.16 38.75 -92.55
N VAL A 593 10.89 38.42 -92.25
CA VAL A 593 9.75 38.62 -93.17
C VAL A 593 8.42 38.77 -92.41
N VAL A 594 7.50 39.52 -93.01
CA VAL A 594 6.09 39.68 -92.61
C VAL A 594 5.26 38.50 -93.12
N THR A 595 4.37 37.95 -92.29
CA THR A 595 3.18 37.23 -92.74
C THR A 595 1.96 37.60 -91.90
N THR A 596 1.04 38.30 -92.55
CA THR A 596 -0.35 38.53 -92.14
C THR A 596 -1.27 38.03 -93.27
N ALA A 597 -2.56 37.87 -92.96
CA ALA A 597 -3.62 37.25 -93.77
C ALA A 597 -3.65 35.70 -93.66
N THR A 598 -4.82 35.06 -93.52
CA THR A 598 -6.21 35.59 -93.56
C THR A 598 -7.10 34.79 -92.62
#